data_AF-A0A973TQA9-F1
#
_entry.id   AF-A0A973TQA9-F1
#
_cell.length_a   1.000
_cell.length_b   1.000
_cell.length_c   1.000
_cell.angle_alpha   90.00
_cell.angle_beta   90.00
_cell.angle_gamma   90.00
#
_symmetry.space_group_name_H-M   'P 1'
#
loop_
_entity.id
_entity.type
_entity.pdbx_description
1 polymer ?
#
loop_
_entity_poly.entity_id
_entity_poly.type
_entity_poly.pdbx_seq_one_letter_code
_entity_poly.pdbx_strand_id
1 'polypeptide(L)' 'MSIRQEDLIQSIADGLQYISYYHPVDYIRNLAAAYEREESPAAKDAIAQILINSRMCAEGHRPICQDTGIVTVF' A
#
# COMPACT_ATOMS: atom_id res chain seq x y z
N MET A 1 32.20 -9.89 3.00
CA MET A 1 31.25 -9.16 2.14
C MET A 1 30.83 -7.91 2.91
N SER A 2 31.13 -6.72 2.39
CA SER A 2 30.75 -5.45 3.01
C SER A 2 29.57 -4.85 2.25
N ILE A 3 28.62 -4.25 2.96
CA ILE A 3 27.56 -3.44 2.36
C ILE A 3 28.20 -2.15 1.84
N ARG A 4 27.95 -1.82 0.57
CA ARG A 4 28.42 -0.58 -0.05
C ARG A 4 27.33 0.49 0.08
N GLN A 5 27.73 1.75 -0.03
CA GLN A 5 26.80 2.88 -0.06
C GLN A 5 25.69 2.70 -1.11
N GLU A 6 26.05 2.22 -2.30
CA GLU A 6 25.11 1.93 -3.38
C GLU A 6 24.05 0.90 -2.97
N ASP A 7 24.47 -0.15 -2.27
CA ASP A 7 23.56 -1.21 -1.83
C ASP A 7 22.52 -0.64 -0.84
N LEU A 8 22.92 0.31 0.01
CA LEU A 8 22.01 1.02 0.91
C LEU A 8 21.03 1.91 0.14
N ILE A 9 21.52 2.77 -0.76
CA ILE A 9 20.70 3.70 -1.55
C ILE A 9 19.64 2.92 -2.34
N GLN A 10 20.07 1.86 -3.03
CA GLN A 10 19.16 1.06 -3.85
C GLN A 10 18.11 0.35 -2.98
N SER A 11 18.51 -0.22 -1.84
CA SER A 11 17.56 -0.91 -0.95
C SER A 11 16.47 0.03 -0.41
N ILE A 12 16.81 1.28 -0.08
CA ILE A 12 15.84 2.29 0.38
C ILE A 12 14.94 2.70 -0.78
N ALA A 13 15.50 2.98 -1.96
CA ALA A 13 14.72 3.35 -3.14
C ALA A 13 13.70 2.26 -3.49
N ASP A 14 14.13 1.00 -3.55
CA ASP A 14 13.26 -0.14 -3.85
C ASP A 14 12.17 -0.32 -2.79
N GLY A 15 12.53 -0.20 -1.51
CA GLY A 15 11.58 -0.29 -0.40
C GLY A 15 10.51 0.80 -0.47
N LEU A 16 10.92 2.06 -0.70
CA LEU A 16 10.00 3.19 -0.80
C LEU A 16 9.08 3.08 -2.02
N GLN A 17 9.59 2.63 -3.17
CA GLN A 17 8.75 2.36 -4.33
C GLN A 17 7.74 1.26 -4.01
N TYR A 18 8.18 0.13 -3.46
CA TYR A 18 7.31 -1.00 -3.14
C TYR A 18 6.13 -0.61 -2.22
N ILE A 19 6.40 0.10 -1.12
CA ILE A 19 5.35 0.49 -0.17
C ILE A 19 4.42 1.59 -0.72
N SER A 20 4.85 2.33 -1.76
CA SER A 20 4.02 3.40 -2.34
C SER A 20 2.79 2.86 -3.08
N TYR A 21 2.89 1.67 -3.69
CA TYR A 21 1.84 1.09 -4.51
C TYR A 21 1.26 -0.24 -3.99
N TYR A 22 1.84 -0.84 -2.93
CA TYR A 22 1.29 -2.04 -2.29
C TYR A 22 0.81 -1.80 -0.86
N HIS A 23 -0.42 -2.21 -0.59
CA HIS A 23 -0.87 -2.47 0.76
C HIS A 23 -0.38 -3.85 1.25
N PRO A 24 -0.12 -4.01 2.56
CA PRO A 24 0.13 -5.32 3.16
C PRO A 24 -1.00 -6.32 2.92
N VAL A 25 -0.65 -7.61 2.81
CA VAL A 25 -1.62 -8.69 2.51
C VAL A 25 -2.66 -8.84 3.62
N ASP A 26 -2.26 -8.68 4.88
CA ASP A 26 -3.14 -8.71 6.04
C ASP A 26 -4.10 -7.52 6.05
N TYR A 27 -3.66 -6.32 5.68
CA TYR A 27 -4.53 -5.16 5.51
C TYR A 27 -5.64 -5.45 4.48
N ILE A 28 -5.30 -5.97 3.30
CA ILE A 28 -6.28 -6.30 2.26
C ILE A 28 -7.24 -7.40 2.71
N ARG A 29 -6.74 -8.47 3.35
CA ARG A 29 -7.58 -9.56 3.85
C ARG A 29 -8.58 -9.07 4.91
N ASN A 30 -8.12 -8.26 5.86
CA ASN A 30 -8.98 -7.72 6.90
C ASN A 30 -10.00 -6.74 6.34
N LEU A 31 -9.60 -5.90 5.38
CA LEU A 31 -10.50 -4.94 4.74
C LEU A 31 -11.56 -5.64 3.86
N ALA A 32 -11.19 -6.72 3.16
CA ALA A 32 -12.15 -7.56 2.44
C ALA A 32 -13.14 -8.26 3.38
N ALA A 33 -12.66 -8.79 4.51
CA ALA A 33 -13.55 -9.37 5.52
C ALA A 33 -14.50 -8.31 6.14
N ALA A 34 -14.04 -7.07 6.29
CA ALA A 34 -14.88 -5.95 6.72
C ALA A 34 -15.95 -5.61 5.68
N TYR A 35 -15.61 -5.57 4.39
CA TYR A 35 -16.57 -5.37 3.29
C TYR A 35 -17.74 -6.35 3.34
N GLU A 36 -17.45 -7.64 3.53
CA GLU A 36 -18.48 -8.68 3.58
C GLU A 36 -19.44 -8.49 4.75
N ARG A 37 -18.93 -8.02 5.90
CA ARG A 37 -19.68 -7.87 7.15
C ARG A 37 -20.37 -6.51 7.31
N GLU A 38 -19.98 -5.50 6.54
CA GLU A 38 -20.50 -4.14 6.67
C GLU A 38 -21.97 -4.06 6.26
N GLU A 39 -22.78 -3.43 7.11
CA GLU A 39 -24.23 -3.28 6.94
C GLU A 39 -24.59 -1.92 6.34
N SER A 40 -23.81 -0.87 6.64
CA SER A 40 -24.03 0.47 6.12
C SER A 40 -23.65 0.53 4.64
N PRO A 41 -24.60 0.86 3.72
CA PRO A 41 -24.30 0.92 2.29
C PRO A 41 -23.17 1.87 1.95
N ALA A 42 -23.17 3.08 2.55
CA ALA A 42 -22.14 4.09 2.30
C ALA A 42 -20.75 3.63 2.79
N ALA A 43 -20.67 2.95 3.93
CA ALA A 43 -19.40 2.43 4.43
C ALA A 43 -18.91 1.25 3.57
N LYS A 44 -19.82 0.37 3.16
CA LYS A 44 -19.52 -0.76 2.28
C LYS A 44 -18.98 -0.29 0.93
N ASP A 45 -19.57 0.76 0.35
CA ASP A 45 -19.09 1.39 -0.88
C ASP A 45 -17.72 2.03 -0.70
N ALA A 46 -17.47 2.71 0.42
CA ALA A 46 -16.16 3.29 0.72
C ALA A 46 -15.07 2.20 0.81
N ILE A 47 -15.35 1.08 1.48
CA ILE A 47 -14.43 -0.05 1.56
C ILE A 47 -14.15 -0.62 0.17
N ALA A 48 -15.20 -0.79 -0.66
CA ALA A 48 -15.04 -1.26 -2.04
C ALA A 48 -14.11 -0.34 -2.85
N GLN A 49 -14.26 0.98 -2.73
CA GLN A 49 -13.39 1.94 -3.40
C GLN A 49 -11.92 1.81 -2.96
N ILE A 50 -11.66 1.60 -1.66
CA ILE A 50 -10.29 1.38 -1.17
C ILE A 50 -9.69 0.09 -1.75
N LEU A 51 -10.46 -1.00 -1.81
CA LEU A 51 -10.02 -2.28 -2.39
C LEU A 51 -9.75 -2.15 -3.90
N ILE A 52 -10.62 -1.45 -4.63
CA ILE A 52 -10.43 -1.17 -6.06
C ILE A 52 -9.18 -0.32 -6.27
N ASN A 53 -9.01 0.76 -5.51
CA ASN A 53 -7.81 1.61 -5.55
C ASN A 53 -6.53 0.81 -5.29
N SER A 54 -6.55 -0.06 -4.27
CA SER A 54 -5.42 -0.93 -3.95
C SER A 54 -5.01 -1.81 -5.14
N ARG A 55 -5.99 -2.38 -5.86
CA ARG A 55 -5.73 -3.18 -7.07
C ARG A 55 -5.16 -2.32 -8.20
N MET A 56 -5.77 -1.18 -8.48
CA MET A 56 -5.34 -0.28 -9.55
C MET A 56 -3.92 0.25 -9.34
N CYS A 57 -3.56 0.58 -8.09
CA CYS A 57 -2.23 1.06 -7.73
C CYS A 57 -1.18 -0.04 -7.88
N ALA A 58 -1.49 -1.26 -7.42
CA ALA A 58 -0.63 -2.44 -7.58
C ALA A 58 -0.38 -2.79 -9.06
N GLU A 59 -1.41 -2.76 -9.91
CA GLU A 59 -1.30 -3.06 -11.35
C GLU A 59 -0.60 -1.92 -12.11
N GLY A 60 -0.87 -0.67 -11.73
CA GLY A 60 -0.37 0.52 -12.42
C GLY A 60 0.99 1.02 -11.93
N HIS A 61 1.55 0.44 -10.86
CA HIS A 61 2.69 0.97 -10.11
C HIS A 61 2.51 2.46 -9.80
N ARG A 62 1.33 2.83 -9.30
CA ARG A 62 0.97 4.21 -8.95
C ARG A 62 0.83 4.35 -7.43
N PRO A 63 1.25 5.48 -6.84
CA PRO A 63 1.03 5.74 -5.43
C PRO A 63 -0.43 5.52 -5.03
N ILE A 64 -0.64 4.82 -3.92
CA ILE A 64 -1.97 4.54 -3.34
C ILE A 64 -2.71 5.82 -2.95
N CYS A 65 -1.96 6.86 -2.54
CA CYS A 65 -2.46 8.13 -2.05
C CYS A 65 -1.76 9.29 -2.78
N GLN A 66 -2.41 10.46 -2.85
CA GLN A 66 -1.76 11.67 -3.36
C GLN A 66 -0.67 12.17 -2.42
N ASP A 67 -0.84 11.91 -1.11
CA ASP A 67 0.18 12.14 -0.09
C ASP A 67 0.98 10.85 0.10
N THR A 68 2.24 10.87 -0.33
CA THR A 68 3.16 9.73 -0.18
C THR A 68 3.84 9.68 1.19
N GLY A 69 3.50 10.61 2.09
CA GLY A 69 4.00 10.66 3.45
C GLY A 69 5.45 11.16 3.58
N ILE A 70 5.99 10.98 4.79
CA ILE A 70 7.36 11.34 5.16
C ILE A 70 8.14 10.06 5.49
N VAL A 71 9.35 9.95 4.96
CA VAL A 71 10.23 8.80 5.23
C VAL A 71 10.74 8.85 6.67
N THR A 72 10.47 7.79 7.44
CA THR A 72 10.98 7.61 8.80
C THR A 72 11.89 6.39 8.84
N VAL A 73 13.12 6.57 9.32
CA VAL A 73 14.18 5.53 9.39
C VAL A 73 14.60 5.38 10.85
N PHE A 74 14.74 4.13 11.31
CA PHE A 74 15.07 3.76 12.69
C PHE A 74 16.38 2.99 12.75
#